data_AF-A0A2V8SH87-F1
#
_entry.id   AF-A0A2V8SH87-F1
#
_cell.length_a   1.000
_cell.length_b   1.000
_cell.length_c   1.000
_cell.angle_alpha   90.00
_cell.angle_beta   90.00
_cell.angle_gamma   90.00
#
_symmetry.space_group_name_H-M   'P 1'
#
loop_
_entity.id
_entity.type
_entity.pdbx_description
1 polymer ?
#
loop_
_entity_poly.entity_id
_entity_poly.type
_entity_poly.pdbx_seq_one_letter_code
_entity_poly.pdbx_strand_id
1 'polypeptide(L)'
;MRVHCRLLPSIFILIAGFATASLAQQKYVAFASGSQVQPPNASARWIVVDVQVNPPAIPTNAANLVFHGRGGTPFPANSDTLICGQGIACFHPGFPPDSSWVATFDIDASGLAFLRRNGFRIVVTTPGFPGGEVEGAVHLTNGTYNDYDGDGRTDVQVYRTSNNTFYALKSSNGEFIARQLGQPGDSVSLTVDFDGDGRSDFSTARYNAEVLWRIIPSLTNVLQETRWGSSTLGDFFAAADYDGDGKMDIAVFRAGVWHIIRSLDGTYRQDYWGTSGDAPAAADFDRDNIADLTVARSEGGQRVWYTRLSTSGAMNVTAWGLSSDAFFTGRSDFDGDAIADLLVIRNESGQRVFYIRRSSDGALQVIPWGLSSDVVKLGDYDGDGKTDPAVTRAVNGQRIFYILQSSNGQPRYETFGLAGDF
;
A
#
# COMPACT_ATOMS: atom_id res chain seq x y z
N MET A 1 34.52 -13.56 -54.47
CA MET A 1 34.42 -12.24 -53.82
C MET A 1 33.59 -12.41 -52.54
N ARG A 2 34.23 -12.63 -51.39
CA ARG A 2 33.56 -12.75 -50.08
C ARG A 2 33.69 -11.41 -49.38
N VAL A 3 32.57 -10.76 -49.07
CA VAL A 3 32.53 -9.52 -48.28
C VAL A 3 32.22 -9.90 -46.85
N HIS A 4 33.15 -9.63 -45.94
CA HIS A 4 32.94 -9.70 -44.49
C HIS A 4 32.17 -8.46 -44.05
N CYS A 5 30.98 -8.65 -43.48
CA CYS A 5 30.25 -7.61 -42.76
C CYS A 5 30.70 -7.65 -41.28
N ARG A 6 31.34 -6.58 -40.81
CA ARG A 6 31.64 -6.36 -39.38
C ARG A 6 30.43 -5.70 -38.73
N LEU A 7 29.86 -6.37 -37.72
CA LEU A 7 28.89 -5.78 -36.79
C LEU A 7 29.64 -4.83 -35.83
N LEU A 8 29.17 -3.59 -35.72
CA LEU A 8 29.53 -2.65 -34.66
C LEU A 8 28.47 -2.75 -33.54
N PRO A 9 28.84 -2.67 -32.25
CA PRO A 9 27.88 -2.71 -31.17
C PRO A 9 27.12 -1.39 -31.05
N SER A 10 25.80 -1.46 -31.01
CA SER A 10 24.91 -0.33 -30.73
C SER A 10 25.09 0.13 -29.29
N ILE A 11 25.66 1.32 -29.11
CA ILE A 11 25.67 2.06 -27.85
C ILE A 11 24.25 2.60 -27.64
N PHE A 12 23.53 2.08 -26.66
CA PHE A 12 22.32 2.73 -26.15
C PHE A 12 22.73 3.97 -25.37
N ILE A 13 22.49 5.15 -25.95
CA ILE A 13 22.59 6.42 -25.23
C ILE A 13 21.31 6.56 -24.40
N LEU A 14 21.42 6.34 -23.10
CA LEU A 14 20.39 6.70 -22.14
C LEU A 14 20.38 8.23 -22.04
N ILE A 15 19.45 8.89 -22.72
CA ILE A 15 19.20 10.31 -22.50
C ILE A 15 18.47 10.41 -21.16
N ALA A 16 19.22 10.72 -20.10
CA ALA A 16 18.66 11.15 -18.83
C ALA A 16 18.05 12.55 -19.02
N GLY A 17 16.84 12.58 -19.56
CA GLY A 17 15.98 13.74 -19.39
C GLY A 17 15.54 13.75 -17.94
N PHE A 18 15.97 14.75 -17.18
CA PHE A 18 15.32 15.11 -15.92
C PHE A 18 13.90 15.55 -16.25
N ALA A 19 12.99 14.59 -16.38
CA ALA A 19 11.59 14.87 -16.22
C ALA A 19 11.42 15.34 -14.78
N THR A 20 10.93 16.55 -14.59
CA THR A 20 10.12 16.89 -13.41
C THR A 20 8.98 15.87 -13.38
N ALA A 21 9.23 14.68 -12.83
CA ALA A 21 8.22 13.66 -12.61
C ALA A 21 7.15 14.33 -11.78
N SER A 22 5.92 14.38 -12.29
CA SER A 22 4.85 15.14 -11.69
C SER A 22 4.59 14.59 -10.28
N LEU A 23 5.06 15.32 -9.27
CA LEU A 23 4.59 15.24 -7.89
C LEU A 23 3.09 15.52 -7.75
N ALA A 24 2.45 15.95 -8.83
CA ALA A 24 1.02 16.16 -8.87
C ALA A 24 0.32 14.82 -8.60
N GLN A 25 -0.36 14.74 -7.45
CA GLN A 25 -1.46 13.82 -7.15
C GLN A 25 -1.14 12.61 -6.26
N GLN A 26 0.05 12.49 -5.66
CA GLN A 26 0.22 11.55 -4.54
C GLN A 26 -0.78 11.85 -3.41
N LYS A 27 -1.37 10.79 -2.84
CA LYS A 27 -2.34 10.89 -1.75
C LYS A 27 -1.88 10.14 -0.51
N TYR A 28 -2.19 10.75 0.62
CA TYR A 28 -1.92 10.25 1.95
C TYR A 28 -3.20 10.34 2.78
N VAL A 29 -3.23 9.58 3.85
CA VAL A 29 -4.32 9.54 4.83
C VAL A 29 -3.73 9.52 6.24
N ALA A 30 -4.52 9.96 7.21
CA ALA A 30 -4.25 9.75 8.63
C ALA A 30 -5.55 9.41 9.34
N PHE A 31 -5.61 8.23 9.95
CA PHE A 31 -6.59 7.92 10.97
C PHE A 31 -6.02 8.37 12.32
N ALA A 32 -6.67 9.33 12.98
CA ALA A 32 -6.24 9.80 14.29
C ALA A 32 -7.19 9.33 15.39
N SER A 33 -6.66 8.72 16.45
CA SER A 33 -7.44 8.23 17.60
C SER A 33 -6.71 8.38 18.93
N GLY A 34 -7.44 8.19 20.03
CA GLY A 34 -6.84 8.23 21.38
C GLY A 34 -5.86 7.09 21.66
N SER A 35 -5.96 5.97 20.92
CA SER A 35 -5.05 4.84 21.07
C SER A 35 -3.66 5.11 20.48
N GLN A 36 -3.56 6.04 19.55
CA GLN A 36 -2.31 6.40 18.87
C GLN A 36 -1.49 7.48 19.62
N VAL A 37 -2.14 8.26 20.50
CA VAL A 37 -1.47 9.24 21.37
C VAL A 37 -0.43 8.56 22.26
N GLN A 38 0.66 9.24 22.60
CA GLN A 38 1.72 8.71 23.47
C GLN A 38 1.82 9.47 24.81
N PRO A 39 1.49 8.85 25.97
CA PRO A 39 0.90 7.51 26.11
C PRO A 39 -0.56 7.47 25.63
N PRO A 40 -1.08 6.28 25.25
CA PRO A 40 -2.46 6.13 24.80
C PRO A 40 -3.46 6.62 25.84
N ASN A 41 -4.54 7.25 25.38
CA ASN A 41 -5.62 7.73 26.23
C ASN A 41 -6.95 7.00 25.91
N ALA A 42 -7.94 7.18 26.78
CA ALA A 42 -9.22 6.48 26.67
C ALA A 42 -10.27 7.21 25.81
N SER A 43 -9.90 8.24 25.05
CA SER A 43 -10.86 8.93 24.20
C SER A 43 -11.36 7.98 23.10
N ALA A 44 -12.68 7.92 22.98
CA ALA A 44 -13.36 7.23 21.88
C ALA A 44 -13.48 8.13 20.62
N ARG A 45 -12.91 9.34 20.67
CA ARG A 45 -12.90 10.23 19.51
C ARG A 45 -11.91 9.78 18.46
N TRP A 46 -12.23 10.14 17.23
CA TRP A 46 -11.36 9.92 16.08
C TRP A 46 -11.67 10.93 14.98
N ILE A 47 -10.72 11.09 14.05
CA ILE A 47 -10.86 11.86 12.81
C ILE A 47 -10.05 11.21 11.70
N VAL A 48 -10.55 11.28 10.46
CA VAL A 48 -9.81 10.91 9.25
C VAL A 48 -9.42 12.19 8.51
N VAL A 49 -8.14 12.29 8.13
CA VAL A 49 -7.61 13.41 7.37
C VAL A 49 -6.97 12.91 6.09
N ASP A 50 -7.49 13.34 4.95
CA ASP A 50 -6.86 13.13 3.65
C ASP A 50 -5.83 14.22 3.41
N VAL A 51 -4.70 13.86 2.78
CA VAL A 51 -3.66 14.80 2.41
C VAL A 51 -3.34 14.61 0.93
N GLN A 52 -3.52 15.67 0.16
CA GLN A 52 -3.21 15.71 -1.26
C GLN A 52 -1.92 16.48 -1.49
N VAL A 53 -1.02 15.89 -2.29
CA VAL A 53 0.20 16.54 -2.77
C VAL A 53 -0.07 17.16 -4.13
N ASN A 54 0.00 18.50 -4.19
CA ASN A 54 -0.22 19.28 -5.39
C ASN A 54 1.08 19.96 -5.86
N PRO A 55 1.13 20.41 -7.13
CA PRO A 55 2.16 21.33 -7.57
C PRO A 55 2.27 22.53 -6.62
N PRO A 56 3.49 23.00 -6.31
CA PRO A 56 3.70 24.08 -5.36
C PRO A 56 3.08 25.38 -5.84
N ALA A 57 2.44 26.14 -4.94
CA ALA A 57 1.92 27.46 -5.26
C ALA A 57 3.05 28.49 -5.40
N ILE A 58 4.08 28.35 -4.57
CA ILE A 58 5.34 29.10 -4.65
C ILE A 58 6.36 28.29 -5.48
N PRO A 59 6.83 28.77 -6.64
CA PRO A 59 7.68 27.99 -7.56
C PRO A 59 9.00 27.46 -7.00
N THR A 60 9.51 28.00 -5.89
CA THR A 60 10.74 27.54 -5.23
C THR A 60 10.51 26.38 -4.27
N ASN A 61 9.27 26.10 -3.90
CA ASN A 61 8.89 24.99 -3.04
C ASN A 61 8.76 23.70 -3.86
N ALA A 62 8.75 22.56 -3.16
CA ALA A 62 8.66 21.25 -3.81
C ALA A 62 7.22 20.82 -4.05
N ALA A 63 6.31 21.14 -3.11
CA ALA A 63 4.90 20.77 -3.22
C ALA A 63 4.00 21.71 -2.41
N ASN A 64 2.71 21.70 -2.76
CA ASN A 64 1.63 22.27 -1.97
C ASN A 64 0.86 21.12 -1.30
N LEU A 65 0.78 21.11 0.03
CA LEU A 65 -0.01 20.12 0.76
C LEU A 65 -1.40 20.68 1.05
N VAL A 66 -2.43 19.88 0.76
CA VAL A 66 -3.81 20.18 1.11
C VAL A 66 -4.33 19.10 2.04
N PHE A 67 -4.57 19.47 3.29
CA PHE A 67 -5.16 18.61 4.31
C PHE A 67 -6.66 18.84 4.36
N HIS A 68 -7.43 17.76 4.39
CA HIS A 68 -8.87 17.79 4.45
C HIS A 68 -9.39 16.79 5.48
N GLY A 69 -10.07 17.27 6.52
CA GLY A 69 -10.85 16.37 7.39
C GLY A 69 -12.02 15.79 6.58
N ARG A 70 -12.22 14.47 6.60
CA ARG A 70 -13.30 13.79 5.84
C ARG A 70 -14.30 13.02 6.70
N GLY A 71 -14.02 12.80 7.99
CA GLY A 71 -14.92 12.06 8.89
C GLY A 71 -14.41 12.10 10.32
N GLY A 72 -15.26 11.80 11.30
CA GLY A 72 -14.86 11.78 12.70
C GLY A 72 -15.99 12.03 13.70
N THR A 73 -15.63 11.94 14.96
CA THR A 73 -16.49 12.36 16.08
C THR A 73 -16.43 13.87 16.29
N PRO A 74 -17.52 14.55 16.69
CA PRO A 74 -17.48 15.99 16.95
C PRO A 74 -16.60 16.34 18.16
N PHE A 75 -15.71 17.32 18.04
CA PHE A 75 -14.84 17.82 19.12
C PHE A 75 -15.46 19.03 19.87
N PRO A 76 -15.16 19.24 21.17
CA PRO A 76 -15.74 20.34 21.95
C PRO A 76 -15.17 21.70 21.52
N ALA A 77 -15.89 22.79 21.79
CA ALA A 77 -15.38 24.14 21.60
C ALA A 77 -14.00 24.35 22.25
N ASN A 78 -13.15 25.18 21.62
CA ASN A 78 -11.76 25.44 22.02
C ASN A 78 -10.83 24.22 21.89
N SER A 79 -11.14 23.30 20.97
CA SER A 79 -10.13 22.36 20.49
C SER A 79 -9.18 23.04 19.51
N ASP A 80 -8.11 22.36 19.14
CA ASP A 80 -7.22 22.82 18.09
C ASP A 80 -6.67 21.62 17.34
N THR A 81 -6.55 21.74 16.02
CA THR A 81 -5.84 20.77 15.20
C THR A 81 -4.42 21.24 14.99
N LEU A 82 -3.46 20.33 15.14
CA LEU A 82 -2.06 20.56 14.90
C LEU A 82 -1.57 19.56 13.84
N ILE A 83 -0.82 20.08 12.87
CA ILE A 83 -0.08 19.28 11.91
C ILE A 83 1.39 19.36 12.34
N CYS A 84 1.87 18.29 12.95
CA CYS A 84 3.17 18.26 13.61
C CYS A 84 4.16 17.37 12.86
N GLY A 85 5.45 17.62 13.04
CA GLY A 85 6.53 16.76 12.55
C GLY A 85 7.74 16.84 13.47
N GLN A 86 8.48 15.76 13.65
CA GLN A 86 9.75 15.82 14.39
C GLN A 86 10.70 16.86 13.78
N GLY A 87 11.09 17.85 14.57
CA GLY A 87 12.01 18.92 14.15
C GLY A 87 11.38 20.04 13.34
N ILE A 88 10.06 20.04 13.14
CA ILE A 88 9.30 21.10 12.44
C ILE A 88 8.29 21.69 13.42
N ALA A 89 8.13 23.02 13.42
CA ALA A 89 7.10 23.67 14.23
C ALA A 89 5.71 23.19 13.78
N CYS A 90 4.85 22.81 14.73
CA CYS A 90 3.49 22.41 14.39
C CYS A 90 2.75 23.56 13.71
N PHE A 91 2.02 23.23 12.65
CA PHE A 91 1.12 24.16 11.98
C PHE A 91 -0.28 24.05 12.60
N HIS A 92 -0.89 25.19 12.90
CA HIS A 92 -2.19 25.29 13.56
C HIS A 92 -3.23 25.80 12.55
N PRO A 93 -3.89 24.93 11.79
CA PRO A 93 -4.99 25.33 10.91
C PRO A 93 -6.20 25.91 11.65
N GLY A 94 -6.29 25.68 12.97
CA GLY A 94 -7.33 26.19 13.85
C GLY A 94 -8.30 25.11 14.30
N PHE A 95 -9.37 25.57 14.95
CA PHE A 95 -10.37 24.72 15.60
C PHE A 95 -11.18 23.91 14.56
N PRO A 96 -11.28 22.57 14.68
CA PRO A 96 -12.23 21.79 13.89
C PRO A 96 -13.63 21.91 14.51
N PRO A 97 -14.59 22.67 13.94
CA PRO A 97 -15.96 22.64 14.47
C PRO A 97 -16.67 21.31 14.13
N ASP A 98 -16.18 20.59 13.12
CA ASP A 98 -16.69 19.33 12.60
C ASP A 98 -15.61 18.64 11.74
N SER A 99 -15.91 17.45 11.25
CA SER A 99 -14.98 16.62 10.48
C SER A 99 -14.70 17.12 9.05
N SER A 100 -14.90 18.41 8.75
CA SER A 100 -14.76 18.98 7.40
C SER A 100 -14.08 20.35 7.40
N TRP A 101 -12.75 20.35 7.55
CA TRP A 101 -11.92 21.56 7.46
C TRP A 101 -10.83 21.36 6.41
N VAL A 102 -10.30 22.47 5.87
CA VAL A 102 -9.22 22.46 4.88
C VAL A 102 -8.05 23.31 5.37
N ALA A 103 -6.84 22.78 5.26
CA ALA A 103 -5.60 23.51 5.49
C ALA A 103 -4.65 23.36 4.30
N THR A 104 -3.93 24.42 3.97
CA THR A 104 -3.03 24.43 2.82
C THR A 104 -1.74 25.18 3.13
N PHE A 105 -0.61 24.56 2.82
CA PHE A 105 0.70 25.20 2.90
C PHE A 105 1.69 24.56 1.92
N ASP A 106 2.65 25.36 1.44
CA ASP A 106 3.75 24.84 0.62
C ASP A 106 4.87 24.28 1.50
N ILE A 107 5.54 23.25 1.00
CA ILE A 107 6.71 22.61 1.61
C ILE A 107 7.89 22.62 0.66
N ASP A 108 9.09 22.77 1.20
CA ASP A 108 10.33 22.59 0.44
C ASP A 108 10.65 21.09 0.22
N ALA A 109 11.78 20.80 -0.41
CA ALA A 109 12.21 19.42 -0.66
C ALA A 109 12.44 18.61 0.62
N SER A 110 12.82 19.25 1.72
CA SER A 110 13.02 18.59 3.01
C SER A 110 11.69 18.20 3.65
N GLY A 111 10.68 19.09 3.57
CA GLY A 111 9.32 18.80 4.01
C GLY A 111 8.68 17.68 3.20
N LEU A 112 8.95 17.60 1.89
CA LEU A 112 8.44 16.52 1.04
C LEU A 112 9.09 15.18 1.38
N ALA A 113 10.41 15.17 1.58
CA ALA A 113 11.13 13.99 2.06
C ALA A 113 10.71 13.57 3.48
N PHE A 114 10.19 14.50 4.28
CA PHE A 114 9.64 14.22 5.59
C PHE A 114 8.24 13.60 5.50
N LEU A 115 7.37 14.09 4.60
CA LEU A 115 6.07 13.47 4.30
C LEU A 115 6.23 12.02 3.83
N ARG A 116 7.13 11.78 2.88
CA ARG A 116 7.39 10.45 2.32
C ARG A 116 7.91 9.42 3.31
N ARG A 117 8.42 9.87 4.46
CA ARG A 117 8.86 8.99 5.54
C ARG A 117 7.87 8.91 6.69
N ASN A 118 6.59 9.10 6.38
CA ASN A 118 5.48 9.17 7.31
C ASN A 118 5.78 10.07 8.51
N GLY A 119 6.46 11.20 8.29
CA GLY A 119 6.96 12.05 9.40
C GLY A 119 5.89 12.94 10.02
N PHE A 120 4.86 13.31 9.24
CA PHE A 120 3.79 14.19 9.73
C PHE A 120 2.81 13.45 10.63
N ARG A 121 2.28 14.16 11.61
CA ARG A 121 1.24 13.70 12.54
C ARG A 121 0.09 14.70 12.57
N ILE A 122 -1.14 14.20 12.58
CA ILE A 122 -2.32 14.97 12.91
C ILE A 122 -2.57 14.80 14.40
N VAL A 123 -2.60 15.90 15.15
CA VAL A 123 -2.95 15.90 16.58
C VAL A 123 -4.16 16.79 16.77
N VAL A 124 -5.17 16.34 17.51
CA VAL A 124 -6.26 17.20 17.97
C VAL A 124 -6.15 17.34 19.47
N THR A 125 -6.03 18.57 19.95
CA THR A 125 -6.05 18.88 21.39
C THR A 125 -7.41 19.41 21.78
N THR A 126 -7.84 19.10 23.02
CA THR A 126 -9.10 19.61 23.56
C THR A 126 -8.91 20.08 25.00
N PRO A 127 -9.84 20.83 25.60
CA PRO A 127 -9.71 21.28 26.99
C PRO A 127 -9.50 20.12 27.99
N GLY A 128 -10.04 18.93 27.69
CA GLY A 128 -9.84 17.73 28.52
C GLY A 128 -8.52 17.00 28.26
N PHE A 129 -7.91 17.23 27.09
CA PHE A 129 -6.67 16.59 26.65
C PHE A 129 -5.73 17.62 26.02
N PRO A 130 -5.15 18.53 26.82
CA PRO A 130 -4.30 19.60 26.30
C PRO A 130 -3.00 19.10 25.67
N GLY A 131 -2.58 17.86 25.97
CA GLY A 131 -1.44 17.18 25.34
C GLY A 131 -1.77 16.39 24.07
N GLY A 132 -3.05 16.35 23.66
CA GLY A 132 -3.55 15.57 22.52
C GLY A 132 -4.65 14.59 22.96
N GLU A 133 -5.87 14.78 22.43
CA GLU A 133 -6.97 13.82 22.56
C GLU A 133 -6.83 12.68 21.56
N VAL A 134 -6.46 13.00 20.31
CA VAL A 134 -6.20 12.02 19.25
C VAL A 134 -4.92 12.39 18.50
N GLU A 135 -4.22 11.37 18.01
CA GLU A 135 -3.04 11.49 17.16
C GLU A 135 -3.13 10.50 16.00
N GLY A 136 -2.59 10.84 14.83
CA GLY A 136 -2.56 9.95 13.66
C GLY A 136 -1.35 10.21 12.76
N ALA A 137 -0.68 9.16 12.29
CA ALA A 137 0.40 9.27 11.30
C ALA A 137 -0.16 9.61 9.92
N VAL A 138 0.48 10.53 9.21
CA VAL A 138 0.19 10.77 7.79
C VAL A 138 1.06 9.80 6.98
N HIS A 139 0.42 8.90 6.24
CA HIS A 139 1.07 7.87 5.42
C HIS A 139 0.38 7.71 4.08
N LEU A 140 1.04 7.05 3.12
CA LEU A 140 0.47 6.82 1.79
C LEU A 140 -0.88 6.11 1.89
N THR A 141 -1.85 6.50 1.05
CA THR A 141 -3.14 5.81 0.94
C THR A 141 -2.93 4.35 0.54
N ASN A 142 -3.70 3.42 1.13
CA ASN A 142 -3.51 1.98 1.04
C ASN A 142 -2.17 1.46 1.61
N GLY A 143 -1.42 2.32 2.29
CA GLY A 143 -0.19 2.01 3.01
C GLY A 143 1.00 1.63 2.13
N THR A 144 2.16 1.55 2.77
CA THR A 144 3.33 0.86 2.21
C THR A 144 3.34 -0.57 2.72
N TYR A 145 3.37 -1.55 1.81
CA TYR A 145 3.45 -2.96 2.20
C TYR A 145 4.71 -3.22 3.02
N ASN A 146 4.59 -4.00 4.09
CA ASN A 146 5.69 -4.36 4.99
C ASN A 146 6.43 -3.16 5.63
N ASP A 147 5.81 -2.01 5.83
CA ASP A 147 6.43 -0.91 6.58
C ASP A 147 6.21 -1.11 8.10
N TYR A 148 7.04 -1.95 8.77
CA TYR A 148 6.81 -2.28 10.19
C TYR A 148 7.30 -1.22 11.16
N ASP A 149 8.18 -0.31 10.73
CA ASP A 149 8.68 0.77 11.57
C ASP A 149 8.00 2.12 11.31
N GLY A 150 7.23 2.22 10.23
CA GLY A 150 6.44 3.38 9.86
C GLY A 150 7.30 4.47 9.24
N ASP A 151 8.36 4.11 8.52
CA ASP A 151 9.27 5.06 7.87
C ASP A 151 8.89 5.36 6.41
N GLY A 152 7.73 4.88 5.95
CA GLY A 152 7.21 5.06 4.61
C GLY A 152 7.78 4.09 3.58
N ARG A 153 8.70 3.20 3.95
CA ARG A 153 9.36 2.25 3.04
C ARG A 153 9.00 0.81 3.36
N THR A 154 9.04 -0.03 2.32
CA THR A 154 8.86 -1.47 2.46
C THR A 154 10.08 -2.09 3.15
N ASP A 155 9.86 -2.73 4.29
CA ASP A 155 10.86 -3.58 4.95
C ASP A 155 11.03 -4.90 4.22
N VAL A 156 12.26 -5.42 4.26
CA VAL A 156 12.54 -6.75 3.72
C VAL A 156 12.05 -7.80 4.70
N GLN A 157 11.02 -8.54 4.31
CA GLN A 157 10.33 -9.52 5.15
C GLN A 157 10.32 -10.91 4.53
N VAL A 158 10.50 -11.93 5.38
CA VAL A 158 10.30 -13.33 5.04
C VAL A 158 9.46 -14.03 6.11
N TYR A 159 8.68 -15.03 5.71
CA TYR A 159 7.96 -15.91 6.65
C TYR A 159 8.56 -17.31 6.67
N ARG A 160 8.94 -17.77 7.86
CA ARG A 160 9.46 -19.11 8.09
C ARG A 160 8.36 -20.04 8.57
N THR A 161 7.93 -20.94 7.69
CA THR A 161 6.86 -21.90 7.98
C THR A 161 7.26 -22.97 9.00
N SER A 162 8.56 -23.27 9.14
CA SER A 162 9.03 -24.32 10.06
C SER A 162 8.87 -23.96 11.54
N ASN A 163 8.76 -22.67 11.87
CA ASN A 163 8.50 -22.19 13.22
C ASN A 163 7.35 -21.16 13.32
N ASN A 164 6.69 -20.85 12.20
CA ASN A 164 5.61 -19.88 12.08
C ASN A 164 6.05 -18.48 12.54
N THR A 165 7.18 -18.02 12.03
CA THR A 165 7.77 -16.73 12.43
C THR A 165 8.00 -15.83 11.23
N PHE A 166 7.51 -14.60 11.35
CA PHE A 166 7.89 -13.48 10.51
C PHE A 166 9.25 -12.96 10.94
N TYR A 167 10.12 -12.74 9.96
CA TYR A 167 11.37 -12.06 10.13
C TYR A 167 11.38 -10.85 9.20
N ALA A 168 11.79 -9.69 9.71
CA ALA A 168 11.95 -8.48 8.90
C ALA A 168 13.21 -7.71 9.28
N LEU A 169 13.74 -6.93 8.34
CA LEU A 169 14.76 -5.90 8.59
C LEU A 169 14.14 -4.54 8.31
N LYS A 170 14.17 -3.69 9.33
CA LYS A 170 13.73 -2.29 9.23
C LYS A 170 14.53 -1.53 8.16
N SER A 171 13.84 -0.89 7.24
CA SER A 171 14.35 -0.01 6.20
C SER A 171 15.13 1.17 6.78
N SER A 172 14.72 1.71 7.94
CA SER A 172 15.28 2.93 8.52
C SER A 172 16.66 2.73 9.14
N ASN A 173 16.91 1.57 9.76
CA ASN A 173 18.11 1.35 10.58
C ASN A 173 18.68 -0.09 10.52
N GLY A 174 18.05 -1.01 9.78
CA GLY A 174 18.45 -2.41 9.66
C GLY A 174 18.21 -3.26 10.92
N GLU A 175 17.47 -2.76 11.91
CA GLU A 175 17.12 -3.52 13.10
C GLU A 175 16.23 -4.71 12.75
N PHE A 176 16.49 -5.83 13.41
CA PHE A 176 15.82 -7.10 13.16
C PHE A 176 14.52 -7.24 13.95
N ILE A 177 13.46 -7.64 13.27
CA ILE A 177 12.17 -7.99 13.86
C ILE A 177 11.95 -9.50 13.72
N ALA A 178 11.52 -10.14 14.82
CA ALA A 178 11.06 -11.52 14.82
C ALA A 178 9.71 -11.61 15.53
N ARG A 179 8.66 -12.01 14.79
CA ARG A 179 7.31 -12.14 15.32
C ARG A 179 6.72 -13.50 15.00
N GLN A 180 6.50 -14.31 16.03
CA GLN A 180 5.83 -15.59 15.85
C GLN A 180 4.32 -15.38 15.70
N LEU A 181 3.76 -15.90 14.61
CA LEU A 181 2.33 -15.82 14.31
C LEU A 181 1.96 -16.91 13.30
N GLY A 182 0.85 -17.61 13.57
CA GLY A 182 0.33 -18.68 12.71
C GLY A 182 0.69 -20.09 13.18
N GLN A 183 0.20 -21.10 12.46
CA GLN A 183 0.55 -22.51 12.66
C GLN A 183 0.61 -23.24 11.31
N PRO A 184 1.01 -24.53 11.25
CA PRO A 184 1.05 -25.28 10.00
C PRO A 184 -0.30 -25.25 9.25
N GLY A 185 -0.26 -24.90 7.96
CA GLY A 185 -1.45 -24.73 7.11
C GLY A 185 -2.00 -23.30 7.04
N ASP A 186 -1.47 -22.36 7.84
CA ASP A 186 -1.72 -20.94 7.64
C ASP A 186 -1.00 -20.47 6.38
N SER A 187 -1.70 -19.67 5.58
CA SER A 187 -1.11 -18.83 4.55
C SER A 187 -0.79 -17.46 5.14
N VAL A 188 0.23 -16.81 4.59
CA VAL A 188 0.59 -15.44 4.93
C VAL A 188 -0.23 -14.50 4.06
N SER A 189 -0.83 -13.48 4.66
CA SER A 189 -1.51 -12.40 3.93
C SER A 189 -0.51 -11.32 3.53
N LEU A 190 -0.94 -10.37 2.70
CA LEU A 190 -0.25 -9.08 2.62
C LEU A 190 -0.29 -8.46 4.02
N THR A 191 0.88 -8.19 4.56
CA THR A 191 1.11 -7.47 5.81
C THR A 191 0.92 -5.99 5.51
N VAL A 192 -0.20 -5.48 6.05
CA VAL A 192 -0.83 -4.19 5.77
C VAL A 192 -1.31 -3.60 7.09
N ASP A 193 -1.69 -2.33 7.07
CA ASP A 193 -2.14 -1.59 8.24
C ASP A 193 -3.64 -1.83 8.52
N PHE A 194 -3.98 -2.66 9.51
CA PHE A 194 -5.37 -2.91 9.94
C PHE A 194 -5.82 -1.97 11.07
N ASP A 195 -4.93 -1.22 11.72
CA ASP A 195 -5.28 -0.34 12.84
C ASP A 195 -5.14 1.17 12.54
N GLY A 196 -4.60 1.52 11.38
CA GLY A 196 -4.49 2.86 10.82
C GLY A 196 -3.38 3.69 11.45
N ASP A 197 -2.36 3.06 12.04
CA ASP A 197 -1.23 3.77 12.66
C ASP A 197 -0.10 4.12 11.68
N GLY A 198 -0.27 3.78 10.40
CA GLY A 198 0.70 3.97 9.33
C GLY A 198 1.82 2.93 9.31
N ARG A 199 1.66 1.81 10.02
CA ARG A 199 2.58 0.67 10.02
C ARG A 199 1.87 -0.60 9.58
N SER A 200 2.64 -1.49 8.97
CA SER A 200 2.15 -2.82 8.61
C SER A 200 1.98 -3.71 9.83
N ASP A 201 0.87 -4.45 9.84
CA ASP A 201 0.56 -5.45 10.86
C ASP A 201 1.00 -6.84 10.43
N PHE A 202 1.35 -7.66 11.42
CA PHE A 202 1.60 -9.07 11.16
C PHE A 202 0.27 -9.81 11.04
N SER A 203 0.05 -10.47 9.90
CA SER A 203 -1.18 -11.23 9.69
C SER A 203 -0.96 -12.58 8.99
N THR A 204 -1.70 -13.58 9.46
CA THR A 204 -1.84 -14.87 8.79
C THR A 204 -3.31 -15.24 8.66
N ALA A 205 -3.61 -16.14 7.75
CA ALA A 205 -4.95 -16.69 7.63
C ALA A 205 -4.91 -18.19 7.33
N ARG A 206 -5.69 -18.94 8.11
CA ARG A 206 -5.82 -20.40 7.96
C ARG A 206 -7.04 -20.75 7.14
N TYR A 207 -6.85 -21.63 6.16
CA TYR A 207 -7.93 -22.22 5.38
C TYR A 207 -8.33 -23.59 5.96
N ASN A 208 -9.35 -23.65 6.82
CA ASN A 208 -9.84 -24.92 7.40
C ASN A 208 -11.37 -24.94 7.59
N ALA A 209 -12.10 -25.16 6.48
CA ALA A 209 -13.56 -25.02 6.33
C ALA A 209 -14.08 -23.60 6.58
N GLU A 210 -13.73 -23.01 7.73
CA GLU A 210 -13.74 -21.59 8.01
C GLU A 210 -12.37 -20.98 7.73
N VAL A 211 -12.33 -19.70 7.36
CA VAL A 211 -11.09 -18.93 7.30
C VAL A 211 -10.88 -18.23 8.65
N LEU A 212 -9.74 -18.47 9.28
CA LEU A 212 -9.36 -17.85 10.55
C LEU A 212 -8.23 -16.86 10.31
N TRP A 213 -8.55 -15.58 10.43
CA TRP A 213 -7.62 -14.46 10.37
C TRP A 213 -6.96 -14.29 11.72
N ARG A 214 -5.64 -14.11 11.72
CA ARG A 214 -4.85 -13.75 12.88
C ARG A 214 -4.11 -12.48 12.57
N ILE A 215 -4.33 -11.44 13.37
CA ILE A 215 -3.74 -10.13 13.16
C ILE A 215 -3.09 -9.71 14.48
N ILE A 216 -1.86 -9.25 14.41
CA ILE A 216 -1.20 -8.56 15.51
C ILE A 216 -1.02 -7.12 15.06
N PRO A 217 -1.90 -6.22 15.52
CA PRO A 217 -1.78 -4.81 15.18
C PRO A 217 -0.52 -4.20 15.80
N SER A 218 0.16 -3.36 15.04
CA SER A 218 1.38 -2.60 15.38
C SER A 218 1.17 -1.76 16.63
N LEU A 219 -0.01 -1.15 16.79
CA LEU A 219 -0.31 -0.22 17.88
C LEU A 219 -0.46 -0.93 19.22
N THR A 220 -1.14 -2.08 19.23
CA THR A 220 -1.49 -2.79 20.46
C THR A 220 -0.54 -3.94 20.78
N ASN A 221 0.07 -4.55 19.76
CA ASN A 221 0.86 -5.77 19.86
C ASN A 221 0.11 -6.98 20.47
N VAL A 222 -1.23 -6.94 20.47
CA VAL A 222 -2.10 -8.01 20.98
C VAL A 222 -2.69 -8.81 19.82
N LEU A 223 -2.60 -10.14 19.89
CA LEU A 223 -3.20 -11.02 18.89
C LEU A 223 -4.73 -10.88 18.88
N GLN A 224 -5.27 -10.61 17.70
CA GLN A 224 -6.68 -10.63 17.38
C GLN A 224 -6.98 -11.80 16.44
N GLU A 225 -8.08 -12.51 16.70
CA GLU A 225 -8.53 -13.64 15.89
C GLU A 225 -9.96 -13.41 15.40
N THR A 226 -10.15 -13.43 14.08
CA THR A 226 -11.45 -13.23 13.43
C THR A 226 -11.77 -14.42 12.54
N ARG A 227 -12.89 -15.09 12.81
CA ARG A 227 -13.40 -16.20 11.97
C ARG A 227 -14.31 -15.62 10.90
N TRP A 228 -13.80 -15.55 9.68
CA TRP A 228 -14.51 -14.94 8.58
C TRP A 228 -14.07 -15.46 7.22
N GLY A 229 -15.04 -15.93 6.43
CA GLY A 229 -14.81 -16.61 5.17
C GLY A 229 -14.87 -18.13 5.28
N SER A 230 -14.78 -18.81 4.14
CA SER A 230 -14.86 -20.26 4.01
C SER A 230 -13.94 -20.78 2.91
N SER A 231 -12.95 -21.58 3.30
CA SER A 231 -12.04 -22.20 2.35
C SER A 231 -12.73 -23.23 1.45
N THR A 232 -13.78 -23.87 1.96
CA THR A 232 -14.56 -24.86 1.22
C THR A 232 -15.43 -24.25 0.12
N LEU A 233 -15.68 -22.94 0.19
CA LEU A 233 -16.44 -22.20 -0.82
C LEU A 233 -15.53 -21.49 -1.83
N GLY A 234 -14.21 -21.65 -1.71
CA GLY A 234 -13.24 -21.08 -2.63
C GLY A 234 -13.00 -19.58 -2.43
N ASP A 235 -13.05 -19.10 -1.18
CA ASP A 235 -12.80 -17.70 -0.87
C ASP A 235 -11.38 -17.27 -1.24
N PHE A 236 -11.26 -16.12 -1.89
CA PHE A 236 -10.01 -15.40 -2.10
C PHE A 236 -9.89 -14.25 -1.10
N PHE A 237 -8.67 -13.97 -0.63
CA PHE A 237 -8.42 -12.76 0.15
C PHE A 237 -8.64 -11.51 -0.68
N ALA A 238 -9.25 -10.52 -0.05
CA ALA A 238 -9.62 -9.26 -0.68
C ALA A 238 -9.51 -8.08 0.29
N ALA A 239 -8.65 -8.16 1.31
CA ALA A 239 -8.47 -7.06 2.26
C ALA A 239 -8.01 -5.78 1.54
N ALA A 240 -8.72 -4.68 1.78
CA ALA A 240 -8.46 -3.34 1.28
C ALA A 240 -9.24 -2.34 2.15
N ASP A 241 -8.99 -1.04 2.03
CA ASP A 241 -9.78 -0.01 2.74
C ASP A 241 -11.05 0.34 1.93
N TYR A 242 -12.20 -0.30 2.22
CA TYR A 242 -13.45 -0.10 1.47
C TYR A 242 -14.40 0.93 2.10
N ASP A 243 -14.02 1.53 3.24
CA ASP A 243 -14.78 2.61 3.88
C ASP A 243 -13.99 3.94 3.99
N GLY A 244 -12.71 3.91 3.59
CA GLY A 244 -11.79 5.03 3.48
C GLY A 244 -11.31 5.55 4.81
N ASP A 245 -11.44 4.79 5.90
CA ASP A 245 -11.00 5.25 7.22
C ASP A 245 -9.48 5.22 7.41
N GLY A 246 -8.73 4.78 6.40
CA GLY A 246 -7.28 4.64 6.43
C GLY A 246 -6.82 3.29 6.99
N LYS A 247 -7.74 2.40 7.36
CA LYS A 247 -7.45 1.04 7.81
C LYS A 247 -7.90 0.02 6.78
N MET A 248 -7.18 -1.09 6.70
CA MET A 248 -7.60 -2.21 5.88
C MET A 248 -8.77 -2.96 6.50
N ASP A 249 -9.77 -3.26 5.68
CA ASP A 249 -10.91 -4.09 6.06
C ASP A 249 -10.59 -5.58 5.92
N ILE A 250 -11.22 -6.41 6.77
CA ILE A 250 -11.23 -7.85 6.57
C ILE A 250 -12.25 -8.17 5.48
N ALA A 251 -11.78 -8.69 4.34
CA ALA A 251 -12.65 -9.03 3.23
C ALA A 251 -12.24 -10.30 2.48
N VAL A 252 -13.25 -10.98 1.94
CA VAL A 252 -13.10 -12.14 1.05
C VAL A 252 -13.97 -12.00 -0.20
N PHE A 253 -13.49 -12.52 -1.32
CA PHE A 253 -14.24 -12.64 -2.56
C PHE A 253 -14.66 -14.10 -2.79
N ARG A 254 -15.95 -14.32 -3.04
CA ARG A 254 -16.56 -15.64 -3.24
C ARG A 254 -17.46 -15.62 -4.47
N ALA A 255 -17.01 -16.29 -5.53
CA ALA A 255 -17.83 -16.58 -6.71
C ALA A 255 -18.60 -15.37 -7.30
N GLY A 256 -18.00 -14.17 -7.29
CA GLY A 256 -18.64 -12.94 -7.78
C GLY A 256 -19.19 -12.01 -6.70
N VAL A 257 -19.05 -12.38 -5.42
CA VAL A 257 -19.56 -11.59 -4.28
C VAL A 257 -18.41 -11.19 -3.37
N TRP A 258 -18.35 -9.92 -3.02
CA TRP A 258 -17.44 -9.37 -2.03
C TRP A 258 -18.12 -9.40 -0.66
N HIS A 259 -17.42 -9.90 0.34
CA HIS A 259 -17.87 -10.00 1.72
C HIS A 259 -16.90 -9.21 2.61
N ILE A 260 -17.32 -8.05 3.10
CA ILE A 260 -16.45 -7.06 3.74
C ILE A 260 -16.93 -6.84 5.18
N ILE A 261 -16.02 -6.88 6.14
CA ILE A 261 -16.21 -6.36 7.49
C ILE A 261 -15.48 -5.03 7.57
N ARG A 262 -16.24 -3.95 7.72
CA ARG A 262 -15.72 -2.59 7.79
C ARG A 262 -14.94 -2.35 9.09
N SER A 263 -13.75 -1.79 8.97
CA SER A 263 -12.86 -1.40 10.08
C SER A 263 -13.48 -0.29 10.93
N LEU A 264 -14.24 0.63 10.29
CA LEU A 264 -14.75 1.83 10.92
C LEU A 264 -15.82 1.55 11.99
N ASP A 265 -16.72 0.62 11.71
CA ASP A 265 -17.90 0.34 12.55
C ASP A 265 -18.15 -1.15 12.81
N GLY A 266 -17.31 -2.04 12.28
CA GLY A 266 -17.44 -3.49 12.43
C GLY A 266 -18.61 -4.10 11.67
N THR A 267 -19.33 -3.33 10.84
CA THR A 267 -20.51 -3.84 10.14
C THR A 267 -20.14 -4.65 8.91
N TYR A 268 -21.01 -5.63 8.62
CA TYR A 268 -20.89 -6.48 7.45
C TYR A 268 -21.56 -5.85 6.22
N ARG A 269 -20.84 -5.87 5.09
CA ARG A 269 -21.28 -5.41 3.78
C ARG A 269 -21.10 -6.50 2.72
N GLN A 270 -22.06 -6.58 1.79
CA GLN A 270 -21.98 -7.44 0.61
C GLN A 270 -22.15 -6.64 -0.66
N ASP A 271 -21.27 -6.88 -1.64
CA ASP A 271 -21.40 -6.31 -2.98
C ASP A 271 -21.35 -7.41 -4.02
N TYR A 272 -22.37 -7.43 -4.89
CA TYR A 272 -22.46 -8.35 -6.01
C TYR A 272 -21.74 -7.75 -7.21
N TRP A 273 -20.43 -7.98 -7.28
CA TRP A 273 -19.56 -7.46 -8.34
C TRP A 273 -18.57 -8.50 -8.82
N GLY A 274 -18.82 -9.06 -10.01
CA GLY A 274 -18.04 -10.12 -10.61
C GLY A 274 -18.86 -11.39 -10.82
N THR A 275 -18.16 -12.48 -11.12
CA THR A 275 -18.73 -13.79 -11.42
C THR A 275 -17.82 -14.91 -10.90
N SER A 276 -18.33 -16.16 -10.89
CA SER A 276 -17.50 -17.31 -10.55
C SER A 276 -16.34 -17.48 -11.53
N GLY A 277 -15.12 -17.64 -11.01
CA GLY A 277 -13.89 -17.75 -11.80
C GLY A 277 -13.13 -16.43 -11.97
N ASP A 278 -13.74 -15.31 -11.56
CA ASP A 278 -13.03 -14.05 -11.40
C ASP A 278 -12.06 -14.11 -10.23
N ALA A 279 -11.02 -13.29 -10.29
CA ALA A 279 -10.07 -13.11 -9.20
C ALA A 279 -10.07 -11.63 -8.76
N PRO A 280 -10.13 -11.35 -7.44
CA PRO A 280 -10.21 -9.99 -6.91
C PRO A 280 -8.87 -9.27 -7.06
N ALA A 281 -8.92 -7.96 -7.31
CA ALA A 281 -7.76 -7.08 -7.39
C ALA A 281 -8.12 -5.66 -6.92
N ALA A 282 -8.67 -5.56 -5.70
CA ALA A 282 -9.11 -4.29 -5.14
C ALA A 282 -7.93 -3.32 -4.96
N ALA A 283 -8.15 -2.08 -5.39
CA ALA A 283 -7.24 -0.95 -5.24
C ALA A 283 -8.02 0.34 -5.55
N ASP A 284 -7.46 1.50 -5.23
CA ASP A 284 -8.03 2.79 -5.62
C ASP A 284 -7.68 3.09 -7.09
N PHE A 285 -8.68 3.01 -7.99
CA PHE A 285 -8.57 3.30 -9.42
C PHE A 285 -9.20 4.65 -9.82
N ASP A 286 -9.82 5.39 -8.89
CA ASP A 286 -10.47 6.68 -9.17
C ASP A 286 -9.99 7.84 -8.30
N ARG A 287 -8.99 7.60 -7.45
CA ARG A 287 -8.37 8.52 -6.51
C ARG A 287 -9.35 9.07 -5.50
N ASP A 288 -10.17 8.26 -4.84
CA ASP A 288 -11.01 8.73 -3.73
C ASP A 288 -10.56 8.26 -2.35
N ASN A 289 -9.41 7.59 -2.28
CA ASN A 289 -8.86 6.95 -1.08
C ASN A 289 -9.71 5.77 -0.57
N ILE A 290 -10.63 5.27 -1.38
CA ILE A 290 -11.42 4.07 -1.10
C ILE A 290 -11.05 3.02 -2.14
N ALA A 291 -10.88 1.78 -1.71
CA ALA A 291 -10.63 0.68 -2.63
C ALA A 291 -11.85 0.41 -3.52
N ASP A 292 -11.60 0.34 -4.82
CA ASP A 292 -12.60 -0.06 -5.80
C ASP A 292 -12.78 -1.57 -5.86
N LEU A 293 -14.00 -1.99 -6.18
CA LEU A 293 -14.28 -3.40 -6.44
C LEU A 293 -13.81 -3.75 -7.84
N THR A 294 -12.61 -4.32 -7.95
CA THR A 294 -12.02 -4.72 -9.23
C THR A 294 -11.84 -6.22 -9.31
N VAL A 295 -12.27 -6.81 -10.42
CA VAL A 295 -12.03 -8.22 -10.74
C VAL A 295 -11.29 -8.38 -12.07
N ALA A 296 -10.42 -9.39 -12.15
CA ALA A 296 -9.64 -9.70 -13.33
C ALA A 296 -10.11 -11.01 -13.98
N ARG A 297 -10.88 -10.93 -15.07
CA ARG A 297 -11.49 -12.07 -15.77
C ARG A 297 -10.66 -12.53 -16.97
N SER A 298 -10.57 -13.84 -17.17
CA SER A 298 -10.01 -14.41 -18.41
C SER A 298 -11.12 -14.57 -19.45
N GLU A 299 -11.08 -13.78 -20.52
CA GLU A 299 -12.10 -13.76 -21.59
C GLU A 299 -11.43 -13.72 -22.95
N GLY A 300 -11.80 -14.62 -23.88
CA GLY A 300 -11.31 -14.57 -25.26
C GLY A 300 -9.79 -14.60 -25.42
N GLY A 301 -9.06 -15.24 -24.48
CA GLY A 301 -7.59 -15.28 -24.46
C GLY A 301 -6.91 -14.05 -23.84
N GLN A 302 -7.70 -13.07 -23.39
CA GLN A 302 -7.22 -11.84 -22.75
C GLN A 302 -7.54 -11.85 -21.25
N ARG A 303 -6.84 -10.98 -20.52
CA ARG A 303 -7.22 -10.58 -19.18
C ARG A 303 -8.02 -9.27 -19.27
N VAL A 304 -9.24 -9.29 -18.76
CA VAL A 304 -10.17 -8.15 -18.76
C VAL A 304 -10.44 -7.75 -17.32
N TRP A 305 -10.19 -6.47 -17.02
CA TRP A 305 -10.33 -5.87 -15.71
C TRP A 305 -11.67 -5.14 -15.65
N TYR A 306 -12.48 -5.49 -14.66
CA TYR A 306 -13.80 -4.94 -14.41
C TYR A 306 -13.82 -4.24 -13.06
N THR A 307 -13.80 -2.91 -13.09
CA THR A 307 -13.75 -2.06 -11.90
C THR A 307 -15.08 -1.39 -11.69
N ARG A 308 -15.63 -1.48 -10.48
CA ARG A 308 -16.72 -0.62 -10.03
C ARG A 308 -16.13 0.46 -9.13
N LEU A 309 -16.20 1.69 -9.61
CA LEU A 309 -15.67 2.87 -8.94
C LEU A 309 -16.44 3.14 -7.63
N SER A 310 -15.73 3.38 -6.54
CA SER A 310 -16.20 3.72 -5.21
C SER A 310 -16.97 5.05 -5.23
N THR A 311 -16.46 6.06 -5.95
CA THR A 311 -17.04 7.40 -6.00
C THR A 311 -18.45 7.45 -6.59
N SER A 312 -18.72 6.64 -7.61
CA SER A 312 -19.90 6.79 -8.48
C SER A 312 -20.67 5.50 -8.69
N GLY A 313 -20.08 4.34 -8.35
CA GLY A 313 -20.60 3.03 -8.71
C GLY A 313 -20.50 2.71 -10.20
N ALA A 314 -19.86 3.57 -11.01
CA ALA A 314 -19.72 3.37 -12.45
C ALA A 314 -18.78 2.19 -12.76
N MET A 315 -19.05 1.54 -13.89
CA MET A 315 -18.26 0.40 -14.37
C MET A 315 -17.19 0.88 -15.35
N ASN A 316 -15.93 0.59 -15.04
CA ASN A 316 -14.81 0.70 -15.96
C ASN A 316 -14.37 -0.69 -16.41
N VAL A 317 -14.16 -0.85 -17.72
CA VAL A 317 -13.73 -2.12 -18.33
C VAL A 317 -12.47 -1.90 -19.14
N THR A 318 -11.40 -2.59 -18.78
CA THR A 318 -10.11 -2.48 -19.47
C THR A 318 -9.58 -3.85 -19.83
N ALA A 319 -9.38 -4.12 -21.13
CA ALA A 319 -8.65 -5.30 -21.57
C ALA A 319 -7.14 -5.02 -21.48
N TRP A 320 -6.44 -5.75 -20.61
CA TRP A 320 -5.01 -5.60 -20.42
C TRP A 320 -4.35 -6.91 -19.98
N GLY A 321 -3.51 -7.46 -20.86
CA GLY A 321 -2.80 -8.71 -20.66
C GLY A 321 -3.45 -9.92 -21.33
N LEU A 322 -2.77 -11.05 -21.23
CA LEU A 322 -3.22 -12.36 -21.70
C LEU A 322 -3.90 -13.11 -20.55
N SER A 323 -4.82 -14.02 -20.88
CA SER A 323 -5.48 -14.85 -19.86
C SER A 323 -4.51 -15.74 -19.07
N SER A 324 -3.32 -16.00 -19.61
CA SER A 324 -2.24 -16.76 -18.97
C SER A 324 -1.33 -15.93 -18.09
N ASP A 325 -1.43 -14.59 -18.15
CA ASP A 325 -0.58 -13.73 -17.33
C ASP A 325 -1.02 -13.81 -15.87
N ALA A 326 -0.03 -13.80 -14.97
CA ALA A 326 -0.26 -13.56 -13.56
C ALA A 326 -0.46 -12.07 -13.31
N PHE A 327 -0.96 -11.70 -12.14
CA PHE A 327 -1.08 -10.30 -11.72
C PHE A 327 -0.91 -10.22 -10.20
N PHE A 328 -0.76 -8.99 -9.70
CA PHE A 328 -0.67 -8.69 -8.28
C PHE A 328 -1.97 -8.05 -7.82
N THR A 329 -2.44 -8.40 -6.64
CA THR A 329 -3.74 -7.94 -6.10
C THR A 329 -3.62 -6.76 -5.14
N GLY A 330 -2.40 -6.25 -4.92
CA GLY A 330 -2.14 -5.09 -4.08
C GLY A 330 -1.85 -3.81 -4.85
N ARG A 331 -1.52 -2.74 -4.12
CA ARG A 331 -1.07 -1.45 -4.65
C ARG A 331 0.01 -1.65 -5.71
N SER A 332 -0.22 -1.01 -6.85
CA SER A 332 0.55 -1.17 -8.08
C SER A 332 0.74 0.19 -8.77
N ASP A 333 1.15 1.23 -8.04
CA ASP A 333 1.36 2.58 -8.59
C ASP A 333 2.84 2.74 -8.97
N PHE A 334 3.19 2.50 -10.24
CA PHE A 334 4.56 2.55 -10.76
C PHE A 334 4.94 3.92 -11.29
N ASP A 335 3.98 4.80 -11.60
CA ASP A 335 4.25 6.13 -12.14
C ASP A 335 4.16 7.27 -11.10
N GLY A 336 3.55 6.99 -9.95
CA GLY A 336 3.48 7.85 -8.78
C GLY A 336 2.29 8.79 -8.77
N ASP A 337 1.21 8.46 -9.48
CA ASP A 337 0.02 9.30 -9.61
C ASP A 337 -1.10 8.98 -8.60
N ALA A 338 -0.82 8.06 -7.66
CA ALA A 338 -1.73 7.53 -6.64
C ALA A 338 -2.99 6.84 -7.16
N ILE A 339 -3.03 6.45 -8.44
CA ILE A 339 -3.95 5.45 -8.96
C ILE A 339 -3.19 4.15 -9.10
N ALA A 340 -3.83 3.03 -8.81
CA ALA A 340 -3.25 1.74 -9.14
C ALA A 340 -3.11 1.57 -10.67
N ASP A 341 -1.91 1.22 -11.14
CA ASP A 341 -1.70 0.78 -12.51
C ASP A 341 -2.20 -0.66 -12.71
N LEU A 342 -2.52 -1.01 -13.95
CA LEU A 342 -2.80 -2.41 -14.30
C LEU A 342 -1.51 -3.16 -14.59
N LEU A 343 -1.11 -4.01 -13.65
CA LEU A 343 0.05 -4.88 -13.76
C LEU A 343 -0.35 -6.29 -14.19
N VAL A 344 0.30 -6.80 -15.25
CA VAL A 344 0.36 -8.23 -15.56
C VAL A 344 1.80 -8.71 -15.64
N ILE A 345 2.03 -9.97 -15.27
CA ILE A 345 3.35 -10.58 -15.16
C ILE A 345 3.41 -11.77 -16.10
N ARG A 346 4.36 -11.72 -17.05
CA ARG A 346 4.57 -12.77 -18.05
C ARG A 346 5.98 -13.32 -17.95
N ASN A 347 6.10 -14.63 -18.06
CA ASN A 347 7.39 -15.29 -18.20
C ASN A 347 7.71 -15.48 -19.68
N GLU A 348 8.87 -14.97 -20.11
CA GLU A 348 9.31 -14.99 -21.50
C GLU A 348 10.74 -15.52 -21.56
N SER A 349 10.95 -16.67 -22.22
CA SER A 349 12.28 -17.28 -22.39
C SER A 349 13.09 -17.42 -21.09
N GLY A 350 12.43 -17.75 -19.98
CA GLY A 350 13.05 -17.91 -18.66
C GLY A 350 13.19 -16.62 -17.83
N GLN A 351 12.92 -15.46 -18.43
CA GLN A 351 12.89 -14.15 -17.80
C GLN A 351 11.47 -13.82 -17.29
N ARG A 352 11.36 -13.17 -16.13
CA ARG A 352 10.11 -12.58 -15.67
C ARG A 352 10.01 -11.14 -16.19
N VAL A 353 8.84 -10.77 -16.69
CA VAL A 353 8.58 -9.46 -17.30
C VAL A 353 7.29 -8.88 -16.70
N PHE A 354 7.40 -7.66 -16.19
CA PHE A 354 6.28 -6.87 -15.69
C PHE A 354 5.78 -5.98 -16.83
N TYR A 355 4.49 -6.09 -17.17
CA TYR A 355 3.80 -5.27 -18.16
C TYR A 355 2.79 -4.39 -17.44
N ILE A 356 3.05 -3.09 -17.42
CA ILE A 356 2.29 -2.09 -16.68
C ILE A 356 1.56 -1.21 -17.68
N ARG A 357 0.26 -1.04 -17.51
CA ARG A 357 -0.49 0.04 -18.16
C ARG A 357 -0.67 1.15 -17.14
N ARG A 358 0.01 2.26 -17.39
CA ARG A 358 -0.04 3.44 -16.52
C ARG A 358 -1.44 4.00 -16.42
N SER A 359 -1.87 4.31 -15.22
CA SER A 359 -3.13 4.99 -14.90
C SER A 359 -3.19 6.39 -15.48
N SER A 360 -2.10 7.15 -15.37
CA SER A 360 -2.03 8.58 -15.71
C SER A 360 -2.28 8.88 -17.19
N ASP A 361 -1.78 8.03 -18.10
CA ASP A 361 -1.83 8.25 -19.55
C ASP A 361 -2.17 7.00 -20.38
N GLY A 362 -2.35 5.84 -19.75
CA GLY A 362 -2.61 4.57 -20.43
C GLY A 362 -1.40 3.99 -21.17
N ALA A 363 -0.22 4.58 -21.05
CA ALA A 363 0.96 4.12 -21.76
C ALA A 363 1.50 2.80 -21.19
N LEU A 364 2.07 2.00 -22.09
CA LEU A 364 2.74 0.75 -21.73
C LEU A 364 4.14 1.03 -21.15
N GLN A 365 4.41 0.45 -19.99
CA GLN A 365 5.74 0.29 -19.43
C GLN A 365 6.07 -1.20 -19.33
N VAL A 366 7.26 -1.60 -19.81
CA VAL A 366 7.72 -3.00 -19.80
C VAL A 366 9.01 -3.08 -19.01
N ILE A 367 9.04 -3.91 -17.98
CA ILE A 367 10.20 -4.07 -17.10
C ILE A 367 10.58 -5.55 -17.04
N PRO A 368 11.61 -5.99 -17.79
CA PRO A 368 12.17 -7.32 -17.63
C PRO A 368 13.04 -7.36 -16.36
N TRP A 369 12.54 -7.98 -15.30
CA TRP A 369 13.23 -8.07 -14.02
C TRP A 369 13.00 -9.42 -13.32
N GLY A 370 14.09 -10.10 -12.96
CA GLY A 370 14.03 -11.42 -12.31
C GLY A 370 13.89 -12.63 -13.23
N LEU A 371 14.12 -13.83 -12.71
CA LEU A 371 13.87 -15.08 -13.43
C LEU A 371 12.42 -15.51 -13.29
N SER A 372 11.96 -16.32 -14.23
CA SER A 372 10.61 -16.92 -14.20
C SER A 372 10.33 -17.73 -12.93
N SER A 373 11.38 -18.30 -12.31
CA SER A 373 11.30 -19.04 -11.04
C SER A 373 11.29 -18.16 -9.79
N ASP A 374 11.55 -16.86 -9.91
CA ASP A 374 11.60 -15.98 -8.74
C ASP A 374 10.20 -15.65 -8.23
N VAL A 375 10.10 -15.35 -6.93
CA VAL A 375 8.85 -14.93 -6.27
C VAL A 375 8.77 -13.41 -6.31
N VAL A 376 7.62 -12.86 -6.68
CA VAL A 376 7.39 -11.41 -6.76
C VAL A 376 7.23 -10.82 -5.37
N LYS A 377 7.88 -9.68 -5.12
CA LYS A 377 7.88 -8.95 -3.85
C LYS A 377 7.82 -7.45 -4.15
N LEU A 378 6.73 -6.95 -4.71
CA LEU A 378 6.57 -5.52 -4.99
C LEU A 378 6.46 -4.71 -3.69
N GLY A 379 6.90 -3.45 -3.74
CA GLY A 379 6.84 -2.52 -2.61
C GLY A 379 7.56 -1.21 -2.94
N ASP A 380 7.51 -0.21 -2.05
CA ASP A 380 8.28 1.03 -2.17
C ASP A 380 9.54 0.91 -1.28
N TYR A 381 10.60 0.32 -1.82
CA TYR A 381 11.81 0.01 -1.05
C TYR A 381 12.77 1.20 -0.93
N ASP A 382 12.61 2.24 -1.75
CA ASP A 382 13.46 3.44 -1.73
C ASP A 382 12.76 4.70 -1.17
N GLY A 383 11.45 4.65 -0.99
CA GLY A 383 10.62 5.66 -0.33
C GLY A 383 10.30 6.85 -1.22
N ASP A 384 10.20 6.65 -2.53
CA ASP A 384 9.83 7.71 -3.47
C ASP A 384 8.31 7.80 -3.72
N GLY A 385 7.54 6.88 -3.13
CA GLY A 385 6.10 6.74 -3.23
C GLY A 385 5.64 5.91 -4.43
N LYS A 386 6.55 5.31 -5.20
CA LYS A 386 6.25 4.43 -6.33
C LYS A 386 6.51 2.97 -5.98
N THR A 387 5.91 2.10 -6.78
CA THR A 387 6.11 0.65 -6.66
C THR A 387 7.40 0.25 -7.37
N ASP A 388 8.34 -0.30 -6.61
CA ASP A 388 9.57 -0.89 -7.13
C ASP A 388 9.33 -2.33 -7.63
N PRO A 389 9.76 -2.65 -8.85
CA PRO A 389 9.83 -4.04 -9.31
C PRO A 389 10.85 -4.82 -8.48
N ALA A 390 10.37 -5.84 -7.76
CA ALA A 390 11.22 -6.65 -6.92
C ALA A 390 10.82 -8.13 -6.94
N VAL A 391 11.84 -8.97 -6.84
CA VAL A 391 11.71 -10.43 -6.79
C VAL A 391 12.66 -11.02 -5.75
N THR A 392 12.43 -12.25 -5.34
CA THR A 392 13.33 -12.96 -4.43
C THR A 392 13.67 -14.38 -4.90
N ARG A 393 14.91 -14.80 -4.66
CA ARG A 393 15.48 -16.08 -5.11
C ARG A 393 16.23 -16.77 -3.98
N ALA A 394 16.12 -18.11 -3.94
CA ALA A 394 16.98 -18.92 -3.09
C ALA A 394 18.32 -19.19 -3.78
N VAL A 395 19.43 -18.81 -3.15
CA VAL A 395 20.79 -19.01 -3.65
C VAL A 395 21.65 -19.55 -2.50
N ASN A 396 22.27 -20.72 -2.69
CA ASN A 396 23.17 -21.34 -1.69
C ASN A 396 22.58 -21.43 -0.27
N GLY A 397 21.29 -21.74 -0.15
CA GLY A 397 20.59 -21.86 1.14
C GLY A 397 20.10 -20.55 1.75
N GLN A 398 20.40 -19.40 1.13
CA GLN A 398 19.93 -18.08 1.56
C GLN A 398 18.87 -17.54 0.62
N ARG A 399 18.06 -16.60 1.11
CA ARG A 399 17.09 -15.85 0.30
C ARG A 399 17.69 -14.48 -0.05
N ILE A 400 17.67 -14.13 -1.33
CA ILE A 400 18.21 -12.88 -1.86
C ILE A 400 17.08 -12.12 -2.57
N PHE A 401 16.86 -10.87 -2.16
CA PHE A 401 15.97 -9.92 -2.80
C PHE A 401 16.72 -9.16 -3.88
N TYR A 402 16.07 -9.01 -5.04
CA TYR A 402 16.53 -8.29 -6.21
C TYR A 402 15.53 -7.17 -6.47
N ILE A 403 15.87 -5.96 -6.04
CA ILE A 403 15.00 -4.79 -6.06
C ILE A 403 15.50 -3.83 -7.14
N LEU A 404 14.61 -3.35 -8.00
CA LEU A 404 14.90 -2.30 -8.95
C LEU A 404 14.32 -0.99 -8.42
N GLN A 405 15.19 -0.08 -7.95
CA GLN A 405 14.78 1.20 -7.37
C GLN A 405 14.18 2.12 -8.44
N SER A 406 12.94 2.53 -8.26
CA SER A 406 12.18 3.33 -9.22
C SER A 406 12.69 4.78 -9.30
N SER A 407 13.26 5.31 -8.21
CA SER A 407 13.78 6.67 -8.16
C SER A 407 15.00 6.92 -9.07
N ASN A 408 15.81 5.89 -9.34
CA ASN A 408 17.09 6.02 -10.04
C ASN A 408 17.41 4.88 -11.04
N GLY A 409 16.55 3.86 -11.13
CA GLY A 409 16.71 2.69 -11.99
C GLY A 409 17.87 1.77 -11.61
N GLN A 410 18.46 1.91 -10.42
CA GLN A 410 19.57 1.10 -9.96
C GLN A 410 19.09 -0.16 -9.23
N PRO A 411 19.80 -1.28 -9.41
CA PRO A 411 19.48 -2.49 -8.68
C PRO A 411 20.06 -2.46 -7.26
N ARG A 412 19.24 -2.85 -6.28
CA ARG A 412 19.61 -3.16 -4.90
C ARG A 412 19.47 -4.66 -4.68
N TYR A 413 20.49 -5.28 -4.09
CA TYR A 413 20.47 -6.70 -3.72
C TYR A 413 20.58 -6.84 -2.21
N GLU A 414 19.74 -7.68 -1.62
CA GLU A 414 19.72 -7.85 -0.17
C GLU A 414 19.57 -9.32 0.21
N THR A 415 20.53 -9.83 0.98
CA THR A 415 20.49 -11.20 1.47
C THR A 415 19.80 -11.22 2.83
N PHE A 416 18.57 -11.74 2.88
CA PHE A 416 17.82 -11.87 4.12
C PHE A 416 16.89 -13.09 4.08
N GLY A 417 17.00 -13.93 5.10
CA GLY A 417 16.25 -15.18 5.20
C GLY A 417 16.97 -16.41 4.64
N LEU A 418 16.33 -17.56 4.81
CA LEU A 418 16.76 -18.88 4.37
C LEU A 418 16.00 -19.29 3.10
N ALA A 419 16.56 -20.24 2.35
CA ALA A 419 15.96 -20.74 1.10
C ALA A 419 14.51 -21.26 1.24
N GLY A 420 14.13 -21.72 2.43
CA GLY A 420 12.77 -22.19 2.74
C GLY A 420 11.81 -21.11 3.24
N ASP A 421 12.28 -19.88 3.44
CA ASP A 421 11.44 -18.77 3.89
C ASP A 421 10.72 -18.14 2.69
N PHE A 422 9.46 -17.72 2.86
CA PHE A 422 8.58 -17.24 1.79
C PHE A 422 8.43 -15.73 1.74
#